data_AF-A0AAD4EQ96-F1
#
_entry.id   AF-A0AAD4EQ96-F1
#
_cell.length_a   1.000
_cell.length_b   1.000
_cell.length_c   1.000
_cell.angle_alpha   90.00
_cell.angle_beta   90.00
_cell.angle_gamma   90.00
#
_symmetry.space_group_name_H-M   'P 1'
#
loop_
_entity.id
_entity.type
_entity.pdbx_description
1 polymer ?
#
loop_
_entity_poly.entity_id
_entity_poly.type
_entity_poly.pdbx_seq_one_letter_code
_entity_poly.pdbx_strand_id
1 'polypeptide(L)'
;MQGQTPPPPPLPPPPRKPPTTQIPTPPSVLQAVYASDQEMYPVALSYSRLCAWVEACPDLSICFQNGTAPTGEESAAAAAGVVIVLPLKRVYWEDLLVGRLKEPEIEPGEMFPAWACATPAGSRTFEKLGFLPTGYKELFVASVSQDGTGKQPLEMVCQFPGEQSSPERDFSTGGIVSMSEMAVKHGDLLDLV
;
A
#
# COMPACT_ATOMS: atom_id res chain seq x y z
N MET A 1 -24.72 56.41 -12.97
CA MET A 1 -25.05 54.98 -13.15
C MET A 1 -23.74 54.24 -13.34
N GLN A 2 -23.23 53.59 -12.29
CA GLN A 2 -22.02 52.78 -12.42
C GLN A 2 -22.43 51.41 -12.97
N GLY A 3 -21.94 51.07 -14.17
CA GLY A 3 -22.17 49.77 -14.79
C GLY A 3 -21.35 48.70 -14.09
N GLN A 4 -22.01 47.74 -13.45
CA GLN A 4 -21.36 46.52 -12.99
C GLN A 4 -21.00 45.66 -14.20
N THR A 5 -19.70 45.43 -14.40
CA THR A 5 -19.22 44.42 -15.33
C THR A 5 -19.62 43.04 -14.80
N PRO A 6 -20.20 42.16 -15.63
CA PRO A 6 -20.57 40.82 -15.20
C PRO A 6 -19.31 40.01 -14.83
N PRO A 7 -19.38 39.12 -13.83
CA PRO A 7 -18.25 38.31 -13.42
C PRO A 7 -17.81 37.36 -14.55
N PRO A 8 -16.51 37.05 -14.65
CA PRO A 8 -16.01 36.10 -15.63
C PRO A 8 -16.63 34.71 -15.41
N PRO A 9 -16.79 33.92 -16.49
CA PRO A 9 -17.31 32.57 -16.39
C PRO A 9 -16.40 31.69 -15.50
N PRO A 10 -16.97 30.75 -14.74
CA PRO A 10 -16.19 29.84 -13.92
C PRO A 10 -15.24 29.01 -14.79
N LEU A 11 -13.99 28.89 -14.34
CA LEU A 11 -12.99 28.06 -15.00
C LEU A 11 -13.45 26.60 -15.07
N PRO A 12 -13.14 25.87 -16.15
CA PRO A 12 -13.42 24.45 -16.23
C PRO A 12 -12.70 23.70 -15.08
N PRO A 13 -13.32 22.66 -14.51
CA PRO A 13 -12.70 21.87 -13.46
C PRO A 13 -11.39 21.24 -13.96
N PRO A 14 -10.37 21.09 -13.09
CA PRO A 14 -9.11 20.50 -13.48
C PRO A 14 -9.33 19.08 -14.05
N PRO A 15 -8.52 18.65 -15.03
CA PRO A 15 -8.62 17.31 -15.58
C PRO A 15 -8.47 16.28 -14.46
N ARG A 16 -9.44 15.37 -14.34
CA ARG A 16 -9.39 14.27 -13.37
C ARG A 16 -8.15 13.44 -13.69
N LYS A 17 -7.21 13.33 -12.75
CA LYS A 17 -6.08 12.42 -12.93
C LYS A 17 -6.60 10.98 -12.98
N PRO A 18 -6.03 10.13 -13.84
CA PRO A 18 -6.48 8.76 -13.97
C PRO A 18 -6.22 7.99 -12.66
N PRO A 19 -7.08 7.02 -12.34
CA PRO A 19 -6.98 6.23 -11.12
C PRO A 19 -5.63 5.52 -11.01
N THR A 20 -5.12 5.41 -9.79
CA THR A 20 -3.95 4.58 -9.48
C THR A 20 -4.37 3.12 -9.55
N THR A 21 -3.70 2.33 -10.39
CA THR A 21 -3.98 0.91 -10.53
C THR A 21 -3.07 0.12 -9.61
N GLN A 22 -3.63 -0.82 -8.85
CA GLN A 22 -2.87 -1.81 -8.09
C GLN A 22 -2.58 -3.01 -8.97
N ILE A 23 -1.32 -3.42 -9.02
CA ILE A 23 -0.89 -4.59 -9.79
C ILE A 23 0.08 -5.44 -8.95
N PRO A 24 0.23 -6.74 -9.28
CA PRO A 24 1.34 -7.54 -8.78
C PRO A 24 2.67 -6.82 -9.05
N THR A 25 3.61 -6.90 -8.11
CA THR A 25 4.86 -6.15 -8.23
C THR A 25 5.72 -6.66 -9.40
N PRO A 26 5.94 -5.86 -10.47
CA PRO A 26 6.72 -6.30 -11.62
C PRO A 26 8.21 -6.46 -11.28
N PRO A 27 8.94 -7.36 -11.96
CA PRO A 27 10.39 -7.51 -11.76
C PRO A 27 11.17 -6.21 -12.00
N SER A 28 10.74 -5.39 -12.97
CA SER A 28 11.35 -4.09 -13.26
C SER A 28 11.28 -3.12 -12.07
N VAL A 29 10.17 -3.13 -11.33
CA VAL A 29 9.98 -2.34 -10.11
C VAL A 29 10.89 -2.85 -8.99
N LEU A 30 11.01 -4.16 -8.81
CA LEU A 30 11.90 -4.74 -7.79
C LEU A 30 13.38 -4.43 -8.06
N GLN A 31 13.80 -4.44 -9.33
CA GLN A 31 15.16 -4.04 -9.70
C GLN A 31 15.42 -2.57 -9.38
N ALA A 32 14.44 -1.70 -9.65
CA ALA A 32 14.54 -0.28 -9.33
C ALA A 32 14.61 -0.03 -7.81
N VAL A 33 13.79 -0.74 -7.03
CA VAL A 33 13.81 -0.68 -5.56
C VAL A 33 15.16 -1.12 -5.04
N TYR A 34 15.66 -2.27 -5.48
CA TYR A 34 16.97 -2.77 -5.08
C TYR A 34 18.09 -1.79 -5.43
N ALA A 35 18.11 -1.25 -6.65
CA ALA A 35 19.13 -0.28 -7.07
C ALA A 35 19.08 1.01 -6.22
N SER A 36 17.86 1.51 -5.96
CA SER A 36 17.63 2.68 -5.11
C SER A 36 18.10 2.45 -3.67
N ASP A 37 17.79 1.29 -3.09
CA ASP A 37 18.19 0.97 -1.73
C ASP A 37 19.71 0.87 -1.63
N GLN A 38 20.37 0.19 -2.57
CA GLN A 38 21.84 0.07 -2.59
C GLN A 38 22.55 1.42 -2.73
N GLU A 39 21.94 2.38 -3.44
CA GLU A 39 22.47 3.74 -3.58
C GLU A 39 22.32 4.56 -2.28
N MET A 40 21.17 4.45 -1.60
CA MET A 40 20.90 5.21 -0.37
C MET A 40 21.57 4.61 0.87
N TYR A 41 21.53 3.28 0.98
CA TYR A 41 22.07 2.51 2.08
C TYR A 41 22.69 1.24 1.49
N PRO A 42 24.02 1.12 1.43
CA PRO A 42 24.67 -0.13 1.03
C PRO A 42 24.36 -1.24 2.06
N VAL A 43 23.17 -1.84 1.97
CA VAL A 43 22.65 -2.85 2.89
C VAL A 43 22.99 -4.23 2.32
N ALA A 44 23.21 -5.20 3.21
CA ALA A 44 23.48 -6.59 2.88
C ALA A 44 22.29 -7.37 2.26
N LEU A 45 21.18 -6.69 1.93
CA LEU A 45 20.01 -7.32 1.32
C LEU A 45 20.33 -7.64 -0.15
N SER A 46 20.35 -8.93 -0.53
CA SER A 46 20.57 -9.31 -1.92
C SER A 46 19.31 -9.13 -2.76
N TYR A 47 19.48 -8.89 -4.06
CA TYR A 47 18.35 -8.85 -5.00
C TYR A 47 17.55 -10.16 -4.99
N SER A 48 18.23 -11.31 -4.89
CA SER A 48 17.57 -12.62 -4.79
C SER A 48 16.68 -12.75 -3.56
N ARG A 49 17.09 -12.18 -2.42
CA ARG A 49 16.31 -12.17 -1.18
C ARG A 49 15.04 -11.35 -1.35
N LEU A 50 15.15 -10.17 -1.95
CA LEU A 50 14.01 -9.30 -2.24
C LEU A 50 12.98 -10.00 -3.14
N CYS A 51 13.44 -10.68 -4.20
CA CYS A 51 12.57 -11.50 -5.05
C CYS A 51 11.88 -12.61 -4.26
N ALA A 52 12.62 -13.34 -3.42
CA ALA A 52 12.06 -14.43 -2.62
C ALA A 52 10.93 -13.95 -1.67
N TRP A 53 11.04 -12.74 -1.13
CA TRP A 53 9.98 -12.16 -0.29
C TRP A 53 8.68 -11.96 -1.07
N VAL A 54 8.77 -11.38 -2.26
CA VAL A 54 7.60 -11.13 -3.12
C VAL A 54 7.02 -12.43 -3.67
N GLU A 55 7.87 -13.38 -4.07
CA GLU A 55 7.45 -14.69 -4.58
C GLU A 55 6.73 -15.53 -3.51
N ALA A 56 7.12 -15.40 -2.24
CA ALA A 56 6.47 -16.12 -1.16
C ALA A 56 5.06 -15.58 -0.87
N CYS A 57 4.85 -14.26 -1.04
CA CYS A 57 3.57 -13.60 -0.73
C CYS A 57 3.18 -12.57 -1.82
N PRO A 58 2.93 -13.01 -3.07
CA PRO A 58 2.68 -12.11 -4.19
C PRO A 58 1.38 -11.31 -4.01
N ASP A 59 0.35 -11.93 -3.41
CA ASP A 59 -0.95 -11.28 -3.15
C ASP A 59 -0.86 -10.17 -2.08
N LEU A 60 0.18 -10.19 -1.25
CA LEU A 60 0.42 -9.17 -0.23
C LEU A 60 1.42 -8.09 -0.69
N SER A 61 2.11 -8.30 -1.82
CA SER A 61 3.15 -7.41 -2.32
C SER A 61 2.68 -6.65 -3.56
N ILE A 62 2.28 -5.40 -3.37
CA ILE A 62 1.50 -4.62 -4.34
C ILE A 62 2.35 -3.47 -4.90
N CYS A 63 2.30 -3.29 -6.21
CA CYS A 63 2.81 -2.11 -6.90
C CYS A 63 1.65 -1.19 -7.28
N PHE A 64 1.81 0.10 -6.99
CA PHE A 64 0.87 1.15 -7.37
C PHE A 64 1.38 1.81 -8.64
N GLN A 65 0.57 1.89 -9.69
CA GLN A 65 0.91 2.56 -10.94
C GLN A 65 0.10 3.83 -11.14
N ASN A 66 0.77 4.89 -11.62
CA ASN A 66 0.08 6.08 -12.11
C ASN A 66 -0.61 5.73 -13.43
N GLY A 67 -1.93 5.95 -13.53
CA GLY A 67 -2.80 5.53 -14.65
C GLY A 67 -2.55 6.22 -16.01
N THR A 68 -1.32 6.66 -16.29
CA THR A 68 -0.91 7.27 -17.57
C THR A 68 0.12 6.44 -18.34
N ALA A 69 0.43 5.21 -17.91
CA ALA A 69 1.31 4.35 -18.69
C ALA A 69 0.64 4.01 -20.04
N PRO A 70 1.22 4.40 -21.19
CA PRO A 70 0.72 3.95 -22.47
C PRO A 70 0.82 2.42 -22.52
N THR A 71 -0.34 1.80 -22.73
CA THR A 71 -0.56 0.39 -23.12
C THR A 71 0.66 -0.53 -23.07
N GLY A 72 0.72 -1.38 -22.04
CA GLY A 72 1.35 -2.70 -22.13
C GLY A 72 2.76 -2.86 -21.56
N GLU A 73 3.43 -1.77 -21.16
CA GLU A 73 4.75 -1.88 -20.52
C GLU A 73 4.66 -1.64 -19.01
N GLU A 74 4.83 -2.71 -18.23
CA GLU A 74 5.07 -2.67 -16.79
C GLU A 74 6.45 -2.05 -16.52
N SER A 75 6.50 -0.72 -16.57
CA SER A 75 7.73 0.04 -16.34
C SER A 75 7.81 0.54 -14.90
N ALA A 76 9.01 0.44 -14.31
CA ALA A 76 9.32 1.06 -13.03
C ALA A 76 9.06 2.58 -13.04
N ALA A 77 9.15 3.24 -14.21
CA ALA A 77 8.86 4.66 -14.36
C ALA A 77 7.37 5.01 -14.13
N ALA A 78 6.48 4.04 -14.30
CA ALA A 78 5.05 4.21 -14.06
C ALA A 78 4.66 3.90 -12.60
N ALA A 79 5.54 3.26 -11.83
CA ALA A 79 5.29 2.93 -10.44
C ALA A 79 5.27 4.21 -9.59
N ALA A 80 4.15 4.44 -8.92
CA ALA A 80 3.98 5.47 -7.90
C ALA A 80 4.56 5.02 -6.54
N GLY A 81 4.61 3.70 -6.30
CA GLY A 81 5.14 3.13 -5.08
C GLY A 81 4.98 1.61 -5.06
N VAL A 82 5.64 0.98 -4.10
CA VAL A 82 5.58 -0.47 -3.86
C VAL A 82 5.39 -0.73 -2.37
N VAL A 83 4.64 -1.77 -2.04
CA VAL A 83 4.54 -2.33 -0.69
C VAL A 83 4.95 -3.79 -0.78
N ILE A 84 5.94 -4.18 -0.01
CA ILE A 84 6.41 -5.57 0.10
C ILE A 84 6.13 -6.01 1.54
N VAL A 85 5.33 -7.07 1.70
CA VAL A 85 4.89 -7.55 3.01
C VAL A 85 5.66 -8.79 3.40
N LEU A 86 6.18 -8.82 4.64
CA LEU A 86 6.92 -9.93 5.22
C LEU A 86 6.11 -10.51 6.38
N PRO A 87 5.19 -11.46 6.14
CA PRO A 87 4.36 -12.05 7.19
C PRO A 87 5.20 -13.01 8.02
N LEU A 88 5.89 -12.51 9.03
CA LEU A 88 6.74 -13.34 9.89
C LEU A 88 5.91 -14.15 10.89
N LYS A 89 6.30 -15.41 11.13
CA LYS A 89 5.85 -16.14 12.33
C LYS A 89 6.32 -15.37 13.57
N ARG A 90 5.50 -15.42 14.63
CA ARG A 90 5.72 -14.67 15.88
C ARG A 90 7.15 -14.80 16.43
N VAL A 91 7.71 -16.00 16.44
CA VAL A 91 9.07 -16.24 16.97
C VAL A 91 10.14 -15.43 16.24
N TYR A 92 10.09 -15.36 14.90
CA TYR A 92 11.04 -14.59 14.11
C TYR A 92 10.75 -13.08 14.16
N TRP A 93 9.49 -12.69 14.29
CA TRP A 93 9.12 -11.31 14.55
C TRP A 93 9.70 -10.80 15.87
N GLU A 94 9.60 -11.59 16.95
CA GLU A 94 10.16 -11.25 18.25
C GLU A 94 11.70 -11.15 18.17
N ASP A 95 12.37 -12.08 17.48
CA ASP A 95 13.82 -12.03 17.26
C ASP A 95 14.26 -10.83 16.41
N LEU A 96 13.45 -10.40 15.43
CA LEU A 96 13.69 -9.18 14.65
C LEU A 96 13.63 -7.93 15.55
N LEU A 97 12.61 -7.82 16.42
CA LEU A 97 12.43 -6.68 17.32
C LEU A 97 13.59 -6.50 18.30
N VAL A 98 14.17 -7.59 18.79
CA VAL A 98 15.33 -7.54 19.70
C VAL A 98 16.67 -7.54 18.94
N GLY A 99 16.63 -7.52 17.61
CA GLY A 99 17.81 -7.45 16.75
C GLY A 99 18.65 -8.73 16.70
N ARG A 100 18.12 -9.88 17.15
CA ARG A 100 18.73 -11.21 17.01
C ARG A 100 18.63 -11.75 15.58
N LEU A 101 17.55 -11.38 14.88
CA LEU A 101 17.38 -11.59 13.45
C LEU A 101 17.59 -10.25 12.73
N LYS A 102 18.33 -10.26 11.62
CA LYS A 102 18.44 -9.09 10.74
C LYS A 102 17.52 -9.24 9.53
N GLU A 103 17.09 -8.11 8.98
CA GLU A 103 16.20 -8.10 7.82
C GLU A 103 16.74 -8.96 6.64
N PRO A 104 18.02 -8.88 6.24
CA PRO A 104 18.56 -9.70 5.14
C PRO A 104 18.56 -11.21 5.40
N GLU A 105 18.44 -11.62 6.67
CA GLU A 105 18.42 -13.02 7.12
C GLU A 105 17.01 -13.61 7.08
N ILE A 106 15.98 -12.83 6.75
CA ILE A 106 14.60 -13.31 6.68
C ILE A 106 14.44 -14.30 5.51
N GLU A 107 14.21 -15.57 5.85
CA GLU A 107 13.98 -16.67 4.92
C GLU A 107 12.48 -16.99 4.80
N PRO A 108 11.80 -16.63 3.69
CA PRO A 108 10.35 -16.83 3.58
C PRO A 108 9.90 -18.28 3.76
N GLY A 109 10.64 -19.23 3.17
CA GLY A 109 10.28 -20.65 3.20
C GLY A 109 10.23 -21.25 4.61
N GLU A 110 10.98 -20.68 5.55
CA GLU A 110 11.00 -21.10 6.94
C GLU A 110 10.19 -20.16 7.83
N MET A 111 10.31 -18.85 7.61
CA MET A 111 9.89 -17.83 8.56
C MET A 111 8.49 -17.30 8.31
N PHE A 112 7.94 -17.48 7.10
CA PHE A 112 6.55 -17.12 6.82
C PHE A 112 5.60 -18.26 7.22
N PRO A 113 4.38 -17.96 7.70
CA PRO A 113 3.41 -18.98 7.97
C PRO A 113 2.91 -19.57 6.65
N ALA A 114 2.65 -20.88 6.65
CA ALA A 114 2.22 -21.61 5.45
C ALA A 114 0.94 -21.04 4.80
N TRP A 115 0.10 -20.34 5.57
CA TRP A 115 -1.12 -19.69 5.05
C TRP A 115 -0.84 -18.39 4.29
N ALA A 116 0.30 -17.73 4.54
CA ALA A 116 0.70 -16.52 3.84
C ALA A 116 1.27 -16.83 2.45
N CYS A 117 1.69 -18.07 2.21
CA CYS A 117 2.01 -18.56 0.88
C CYS A 117 0.73 -18.66 0.04
N ALA A 118 0.68 -17.89 -1.04
CA ALA A 118 -0.47 -17.61 -1.90
C ALA A 118 -1.39 -18.83 -2.13
N THR A 119 -2.55 -18.81 -1.49
CA THR A 119 -3.73 -19.55 -1.94
C THR A 119 -4.97 -18.71 -1.65
N PRO A 120 -6.05 -18.81 -2.46
CA PRO A 120 -7.38 -18.33 -2.05
C PRO A 120 -7.86 -18.95 -0.72
N ALA A 121 -7.21 -20.02 -0.24
CA ALA A 121 -7.41 -20.55 1.08
C ALA A 121 -6.77 -19.68 2.18
N GLY A 122 -5.72 -18.89 1.91
CA GLY A 122 -5.09 -17.93 2.82
C GLY A 122 -6.05 -16.82 3.27
N SER A 123 -6.79 -16.18 2.36
CA SER A 123 -7.82 -15.19 2.71
C SER A 123 -8.93 -15.81 3.57
N ARG A 124 -9.39 -17.02 3.21
CA ARG A 124 -10.34 -17.80 4.04
C ARG A 124 -9.72 -18.29 5.36
N THR A 125 -8.40 -18.37 5.43
CA THR A 125 -7.67 -18.77 6.63
C THR A 125 -7.66 -17.64 7.65
N PHE A 126 -7.57 -16.37 7.24
CA PHE A 126 -7.76 -15.24 8.18
C PHE A 126 -9.14 -15.29 8.85
N GLU A 127 -10.21 -15.45 8.07
CA GLU A 127 -11.57 -15.62 8.61
C GLU A 127 -11.66 -16.83 9.55
N LYS A 128 -11.13 -18.00 9.13
CA LYS A 128 -11.13 -19.24 9.95
C LYS A 128 -10.25 -19.16 11.20
N LEU A 129 -9.18 -18.37 11.17
CA LEU A 129 -8.30 -18.13 12.31
C LEU A 129 -8.91 -17.12 13.29
N GLY A 130 -10.12 -16.61 13.02
CA GLY A 130 -10.83 -15.66 13.88
C GLY A 130 -10.36 -14.21 13.71
N PHE A 131 -9.64 -13.90 12.62
CA PHE A 131 -9.44 -12.51 12.25
C PHE A 131 -10.75 -11.97 11.69
N LEU A 132 -11.30 -10.97 12.37
CA LEU A 132 -12.51 -10.28 11.94
C LEU A 132 -12.10 -8.95 11.30
N PRO A 133 -12.71 -8.56 10.17
CA PRO A 133 -12.59 -7.20 9.67
C PRO A 133 -13.00 -6.25 10.78
N THR A 134 -12.11 -5.34 11.17
CA THR A 134 -12.43 -4.37 12.23
C THR A 134 -13.47 -3.37 11.78
N GLY A 135 -13.59 -3.15 10.46
CA GLY A 135 -14.30 -2.02 9.87
C GLY A 135 -13.44 -0.75 9.79
N TYR A 136 -12.19 -0.80 10.28
CA TYR A 136 -11.21 0.27 10.11
C TYR A 136 -10.68 0.25 8.69
N LYS A 137 -10.67 1.45 8.07
CA LYS A 137 -10.18 1.64 6.71
C LYS A 137 -9.15 2.75 6.69
N GLU A 138 -8.10 2.57 5.91
CA GLU A 138 -7.14 3.61 5.57
C GLU A 138 -7.41 4.04 4.14
N LEU A 139 -7.91 5.27 4.00
CA LEU A 139 -8.19 5.88 2.71
C LEU A 139 -7.02 6.77 2.35
N PHE A 140 -6.36 6.47 1.25
CA PHE A 140 -5.29 7.32 0.72
C PHE A 140 -5.90 8.31 -0.26
N VAL A 141 -5.80 9.60 0.07
CA VAL A 141 -6.40 10.72 -0.65
C VAL A 141 -5.28 11.56 -1.24
N ALA A 142 -5.24 11.67 -2.55
CA ALA A 142 -4.28 12.56 -3.19
C ALA A 142 -4.85 14.00 -3.20
N SER A 143 -4.10 14.96 -2.65
CA SER A 143 -4.45 16.37 -2.76
C SER A 143 -4.01 16.94 -4.12
N VAL A 144 -4.80 17.87 -4.67
CA VAL A 144 -4.42 18.59 -5.89
C VAL A 144 -3.26 19.53 -5.57
N SER A 145 -2.03 19.11 -5.88
CA SER A 145 -0.87 20.01 -5.87
C SER A 145 -1.08 21.14 -6.87
N GLN A 146 -1.04 22.39 -6.40
CA GLN A 146 -1.06 23.58 -7.25
C GLN A 146 0.30 23.86 -7.90
N ASP A 147 1.38 23.33 -7.33
CA ASP A 147 2.72 23.49 -7.87
C ASP A 147 3.03 22.34 -8.82
N GLY A 148 3.35 22.66 -10.08
CA GLY A 148 3.58 21.73 -11.19
C GLY A 148 4.81 20.81 -11.06
N THR A 149 5.20 20.46 -9.84
CA THR A 149 6.38 19.66 -9.48
C THR A 149 6.14 18.15 -9.54
N GLY A 150 4.98 17.69 -10.02
CA GLY A 150 4.70 16.27 -10.27
C GLY A 150 4.52 15.39 -9.03
N LYS A 151 4.93 15.84 -7.84
CA LYS A 151 4.72 15.16 -6.55
C LYS A 151 3.45 15.70 -5.90
N GLN A 152 2.44 14.84 -5.74
CA GLN A 152 1.23 15.22 -5.00
C GLN A 152 1.31 14.70 -3.56
N PRO A 153 0.96 15.53 -2.56
CA PRO A 153 0.84 15.06 -1.19
C PRO A 153 -0.28 14.02 -1.10
N LEU A 154 0.06 12.83 -0.61
CA LEU A 154 -0.87 11.78 -0.25
C LEU A 154 -1.26 11.99 1.21
N GLU A 155 -2.54 12.28 1.46
CA GLU A 155 -3.13 12.30 2.79
C GLU A 155 -3.67 10.92 3.11
N MET A 156 -3.39 10.41 4.31
CA MET A 156 -3.99 9.17 4.81
C MET A 156 -5.11 9.53 5.76
N VAL A 157 -6.34 9.15 5.41
CA VAL A 157 -7.54 9.35 6.21
C VAL A 157 -7.93 8.02 6.85
N CYS A 158 -7.88 7.98 8.17
CA CYS A 158 -8.32 6.84 8.96
C CYS A 158 -9.85 6.91 9.15
N GLN A 159 -10.58 5.90 8.69
CA GLN A 159 -12.01 5.74 8.95
C GLN A 159 -12.22 4.66 10.01
N PHE A 160 -12.87 5.04 11.12
CA PHE A 160 -13.12 4.11 12.21
C PHE A 160 -14.49 3.41 12.07
N PRO A 161 -14.64 2.20 12.66
CA PRO A 161 -15.89 1.46 12.60
C PRO A 161 -17.04 2.27 13.22
N GLY A 162 -18.15 2.41 12.50
CA GLY A 162 -19.35 3.12 12.98
C GLY A 162 -19.37 4.63 12.67
N GLU A 163 -18.30 5.20 12.11
CA GLU A 163 -18.36 6.56 11.58
C GLU A 163 -19.18 6.59 10.27
N GLN A 164 -20.36 7.22 10.32
CA GLN A 164 -21.15 7.59 9.13
C GLN A 164 -20.53 8.76 8.34
N SER A 165 -19.21 8.94 8.38
CA SER A 165 -18.58 9.74 7.34
C SER A 165 -18.75 8.96 6.05
N SER A 166 -19.68 9.39 5.19
CA SER A 166 -19.66 8.98 3.80
C SER A 166 -18.22 9.19 3.30
N PRO A 167 -17.60 8.22 2.62
CA PRO A 167 -16.31 8.47 1.96
C PRO A 167 -16.42 9.59 0.91
N GLU A 168 -17.65 9.98 0.57
CA GLU A 168 -18.03 11.25 -0.05
C GLU A 168 -18.13 12.41 0.96
N ARG A 169 -17.20 12.54 1.91
CA ARG A 169 -16.87 13.92 2.31
C ARG A 169 -16.38 14.53 1.01
N ASP A 170 -17.03 15.60 0.58
CA ASP A 170 -16.55 16.46 -0.49
C ASP A 170 -15.11 16.85 -0.16
N PHE A 171 -14.15 16.02 -0.57
CA PHE A 171 -12.75 16.35 -0.62
C PHE A 171 -12.71 17.43 -1.68
N SER A 172 -12.88 18.66 -1.23
CA SER A 172 -12.99 19.86 -2.05
C SER A 172 -11.83 20.01 -3.06
N THR A 173 -10.79 19.19 -2.94
CA THR A 173 -9.57 19.19 -3.74
C THR A 173 -8.89 17.81 -3.91
N GLY A 174 -9.55 16.66 -3.72
CA GLY A 174 -8.87 15.35 -3.82
C GLY A 174 -9.77 14.14 -4.08
N GLY A 175 -9.18 13.02 -4.51
CA GLY A 175 -9.89 11.75 -4.74
C GLY A 175 -9.25 10.60 -3.97
N ILE A 176 -10.06 9.63 -3.54
CA ILE A 176 -9.56 8.38 -2.95
C ILE A 176 -8.85 7.60 -4.05
N VAL A 177 -7.55 7.36 -3.87
CA VAL A 177 -6.73 6.61 -4.83
C VAL A 177 -6.47 5.18 -4.39
N SER A 178 -6.59 4.88 -3.10
CA SER A 178 -6.45 3.53 -2.56
C SER A 178 -7.20 3.40 -1.23
N MET A 179 -7.62 2.17 -0.91
CA MET A 179 -8.25 1.80 0.35
C MET A 179 -7.58 0.53 0.88
N SER A 180 -7.18 0.55 2.15
CA SER A 180 -6.74 -0.62 2.90
C SER A 180 -7.74 -0.91 4.03
N GLU A 181 -7.98 -2.18 4.35
CA GLU A 181 -8.84 -2.60 5.45
C GLU A 181 -8.03 -3.44 6.44
N MET A 182 -8.16 -3.13 7.73
CA MET A 182 -7.46 -3.88 8.78
C MET A 182 -8.35 -5.00 9.34
N ALA A 183 -7.81 -6.22 9.36
CA ALA A 183 -8.41 -7.34 10.08
C ALA A 183 -7.60 -7.64 11.34
N VAL A 184 -8.27 -7.82 12.48
CA VAL A 184 -7.62 -8.18 13.74
C VAL A 184 -8.22 -9.47 14.28
N LYS A 185 -7.38 -10.28 14.91
CA LYS A 185 -7.82 -11.39 15.74
C LYS A 185 -7.83 -10.89 17.17
N HIS A 186 -9.03 -10.75 17.75
CA HIS A 186 -9.12 -10.63 19.19
C HIS A 186 -8.64 -11.96 19.78
N GLY A 187 -7.52 -11.96 20.47
CA GLY A 187 -7.21 -13.06 21.37
C GLY A 187 -8.26 -13.03 22.47
N ASP A 188 -8.95 -14.14 22.71
CA ASP A 188 -9.75 -14.26 23.91
C ASP A 188 -8.81 -14.04 25.09
N LEU A 189 -9.07 -12.99 25.86
CA LEU A 189 -8.34 -12.66 27.09
C LEU A 189 -8.53 -13.74 28.19
N LEU A 190 -9.18 -14.86 27.84
CA LEU A 190 -9.49 -16.02 28.66
C LEU A 190 -8.59 -17.23 28.38
N ASP A 191 -7.74 -17.20 27.33
CA ASP A 191 -6.74 -18.26 27.07
C ASP A 191 -5.42 -18.04 27.84
N LEU A 192 -5.43 -17.16 28.85
CA LEU A 192 -4.26 -16.79 29.65
C LEU A 192 -4.42 -17.11 31.14
N VAL A 193 -5.17 -18.17 31.47
CA VAL A 193 -5.20 -18.80 32.80
C VAL A 193 -5.02 -20.31 32.69
#